data_AF-A0A3R9QDY3-F1
#
_entry.id   AF-A0A3R9QDY3-F1
#
_cell.length_a   1.000
_cell.length_b   1.000
_cell.length_c   1.000
_cell.angle_alpha   90.00
_cell.angle_beta   90.00
_cell.angle_gamma   90.00
#
_symmetry.space_group_name_H-M   'P 1'
#
loop_
_entity.id
_entity.type
_entity.pdbx_description
1 polymer ?
#
loop_
_entity_poly.entity_id
_entity_poly.type
_entity_poly.pdbx_seq_one_letter_code
_entity_poly.pdbx_strand_id
1 'polypeptide(L)'
;MNRTWIVAVLTLAAVAGLGYVHPFGNPRVEPPKGPGTLLKGAKMPADAKAVLITKCADCHSSETRWPMYARVAPGSWLIERDIVEARKKMDLSQWEEMPAEKQDVLMAKIIQEAKSEEMPPIQYLALHWNAKLSTADVRALSMLGKSAGGSEAALGGAGDAARGKMVFEKRCTGCHAMAVNREGPRLAGVYGRKAGSVAGFTYSIGLKNLGVTWNDVTLERWLSDPDLVVKDNNMSFSVPKAEERRDLIAFLKQQQSID
;
A
#
# COMPACT_ATOMS: atom_id res chain seq x y z
N MET A 1 -47.94 29.40 24.86
CA MET A 1 -46.66 28.73 24.53
C MET A 1 -45.66 29.81 24.12
N ASN A 2 -44.52 29.94 24.82
CA ASN A 2 -43.60 31.08 24.63
C ASN A 2 -42.91 30.98 23.25
N ARG A 3 -42.88 32.09 22.48
CA ARG A 3 -42.23 32.15 21.15
C ARG A 3 -40.77 31.67 21.20
N THR A 4 -40.06 31.97 22.28
CA THR A 4 -38.67 31.52 22.48
C THR A 4 -38.55 30.00 22.62
N TRP A 5 -39.49 29.37 23.31
CA TRP A 5 -39.54 27.92 23.47
C TRP A 5 -39.84 27.21 22.14
N ILE A 6 -40.76 27.76 21.34
CA ILE A 6 -41.06 27.23 19.99
C ILE A 6 -39.82 27.31 19.09
N VAL A 7 -39.13 28.46 19.07
CA VAL A 7 -37.90 28.62 18.27
C VAL A 7 -36.81 27.64 18.74
N ALA A 8 -36.59 27.51 20.05
CA ALA A 8 -35.60 26.58 20.60
C ALA A 8 -35.89 25.11 20.22
N VAL A 9 -37.16 24.68 20.30
CA VAL A 9 -37.58 23.32 19.91
C VAL A 9 -37.39 23.10 18.40
N LEU A 10 -37.76 24.06 17.56
CA LEU A 10 -37.59 23.96 16.11
C LEU A 10 -36.10 23.91 15.72
N THR A 11 -35.24 24.70 16.36
CA THR A 11 -33.80 24.66 16.10
C THR A 11 -33.19 23.33 16.54
N LEU A 12 -33.55 22.82 17.73
CA LEU A 12 -33.08 21.50 18.19
C LEU A 12 -33.54 20.38 17.27
N ALA A 13 -34.80 20.41 16.81
CA ALA A 13 -35.34 19.44 15.87
C ALA A 13 -34.61 19.50 14.51
N ALA A 14 -34.32 20.70 14.00
CA ALA A 14 -33.57 20.87 12.76
C ALA A 14 -32.13 20.33 12.89
N VAL A 15 -31.42 20.66 13.97
CA VAL A 15 -30.06 20.15 14.24
C VAL A 15 -30.06 18.63 14.40
N ALA A 16 -31.03 18.06 15.11
CA ALA A 16 -31.19 16.61 15.23
C ALA A 16 -31.48 15.97 13.85
N GLY A 17 -32.31 16.61 13.02
CA GLY A 17 -32.63 16.18 11.67
C GLY A 17 -31.39 16.09 10.76
N LEU A 18 -30.44 17.03 10.88
CA LEU A 18 -29.19 17.02 10.10
C LEU A 18 -28.33 15.78 10.38
N GLY A 19 -28.42 15.18 11.56
CA GLY A 19 -27.70 13.96 11.91
C GLY A 19 -28.17 12.71 11.15
N TYR A 20 -29.37 12.74 10.56
CA TYR A 20 -29.92 11.65 9.74
C TYR A 20 -29.63 11.82 8.24
N VAL A 21 -29.05 12.96 7.84
CA VAL A 21 -28.66 13.22 6.46
C VAL A 21 -27.23 12.74 6.25
N HIS A 22 -27.00 11.95 5.20
CA HIS A 22 -25.69 11.38 4.86
C HIS A 22 -25.30 11.77 3.44
N PRO A 23 -24.87 13.02 3.20
CA PRO A 23 -24.72 13.58 1.85
C PRO A 23 -23.63 12.89 1.02
N PHE A 24 -22.68 12.21 1.68
CA PHE A 24 -21.55 11.53 1.03
C PHE A 24 -21.66 9.99 1.08
N GLY A 25 -22.83 9.47 1.44
CA GLY A 25 -23.07 8.05 1.69
C GLY A 25 -23.00 7.72 3.18
N ASN A 26 -23.70 6.66 3.58
CA ASN A 26 -23.80 6.24 4.98
C ASN A 26 -22.95 4.98 5.22
N PRO A 27 -21.73 5.10 5.78
CA PRO A 27 -20.86 3.95 6.06
C PRO A 27 -21.36 3.03 7.19
N ARG A 28 -22.51 3.35 7.81
CA ARG A 28 -23.13 2.58 8.90
C ARG A 28 -24.23 1.62 8.43
N VAL A 29 -24.53 1.60 7.13
CA VAL A 29 -25.54 0.67 6.57
C VAL A 29 -25.07 -0.78 6.60
N GLU A 30 -23.76 -1.01 6.55
CA GLU A 30 -23.16 -2.31 6.75
C GLU A 30 -23.00 -2.55 8.25
N PRO A 31 -23.81 -3.44 8.86
CA PRO A 31 -23.73 -3.68 10.28
C PRO A 31 -22.40 -4.36 10.63
N PRO A 32 -21.79 -4.04 11.78
CA PRO A 32 -20.64 -4.78 12.28
C PRO A 32 -21.04 -6.26 12.43
N LYS A 33 -20.21 -7.14 11.87
CA LYS A 33 -20.31 -8.59 12.01
C LYS A 33 -19.94 -9.04 13.43
N GLY A 34 -19.27 -8.19 14.21
CA GLY A 34 -19.02 -8.34 15.65
C GLY A 34 -17.53 -8.35 16.01
N PRO A 35 -17.19 -8.22 17.32
CA PRO A 35 -15.81 -8.18 17.77
C PRO A 35 -15.06 -9.47 17.43
N GLY A 36 -13.86 -9.33 16.86
CA GLY A 36 -13.00 -10.46 16.48
C GLY A 36 -13.39 -11.18 15.19
N THR A 37 -14.35 -10.67 14.43
CA THR A 37 -14.72 -11.21 13.11
C THR A 37 -13.77 -10.78 12.00
N LEU A 38 -13.17 -9.59 12.11
CA LEU A 38 -12.21 -9.10 11.13
C LEU A 38 -10.97 -9.99 11.03
N LEU A 39 -10.58 -10.28 9.79
CA LEU A 39 -9.35 -11.01 9.46
C LEU A 39 -9.29 -12.41 10.12
N LYS A 40 -10.44 -13.04 10.43
CA LYS A 40 -10.48 -14.32 11.16
C LYS A 40 -9.78 -15.43 10.40
N GLY A 41 -10.03 -15.56 9.10
CA GLY A 41 -9.35 -16.48 8.19
C GLY A 41 -8.02 -15.98 7.62
N ALA A 42 -7.56 -14.77 8.01
CA ALA A 42 -6.37 -14.18 7.43
C ALA A 42 -5.11 -14.93 7.90
N LYS A 43 -4.32 -15.41 6.93
CA LYS A 43 -2.97 -15.92 7.20
C LYS A 43 -2.10 -14.70 7.44
N MET A 44 -1.74 -14.40 8.68
CA MET A 44 -0.84 -13.30 9.05
C MET A 44 -0.41 -13.44 10.50
N PRO A 45 0.72 -12.83 10.90
CA PRO A 45 1.09 -12.71 12.30
C PRO A 45 0.01 -12.07 13.16
N ALA A 46 -0.06 -12.54 14.40
CA ALA A 46 -1.01 -12.01 15.38
C ALA A 46 -0.75 -10.54 15.72
N ASP A 47 0.51 -10.10 15.78
CA ASP A 47 0.89 -8.71 16.03
C ASP A 47 0.44 -7.79 14.89
N ALA A 48 0.66 -8.21 13.64
CA ALA A 48 0.24 -7.44 12.49
C ALA A 48 -1.29 -7.37 12.35
N LYS A 49 -1.99 -8.48 12.62
CA LYS A 49 -3.45 -8.51 12.69
C LYS A 49 -3.96 -7.56 13.78
N ALA A 50 -3.31 -7.53 14.95
CA ALA A 50 -3.67 -6.62 16.02
C ALA A 50 -3.50 -5.15 15.59
N VAL A 51 -2.41 -4.81 14.89
CA VAL A 51 -2.22 -3.45 14.33
C VAL A 51 -3.34 -3.08 13.36
N LEU A 52 -3.69 -3.95 12.41
CA LEU A 52 -4.77 -3.70 11.44
C LEU A 52 -6.12 -3.43 12.13
N ILE A 53 -6.45 -4.24 13.13
CA ILE A 53 -7.70 -4.11 13.88
C ILE A 53 -7.70 -2.84 14.75
N THR A 54 -6.59 -2.52 15.41
CA THR A 54 -6.56 -1.44 16.40
C THR A 54 -6.29 -0.07 15.81
N LYS A 55 -5.57 0.01 14.69
CA LYS A 55 -5.10 1.25 14.06
C LYS A 55 -5.83 1.58 12.75
N CYS A 56 -6.31 0.58 12.02
CA CYS A 56 -6.86 0.79 10.65
C CYS A 56 -8.38 0.54 10.57
N ALA A 57 -8.92 -0.42 11.31
CA ALA A 57 -10.30 -0.87 11.17
C ALA A 57 -11.36 0.21 11.41
N ASP A 58 -11.06 1.22 12.23
CA ASP A 58 -12.00 2.31 12.50
C ASP A 58 -12.37 3.08 11.22
N CYS A 59 -11.49 3.18 10.23
CA CYS A 59 -11.80 3.79 8.93
C CYS A 59 -11.98 2.76 7.80
N HIS A 60 -11.23 1.66 7.84
CA HIS A 60 -11.14 0.69 6.76
C HIS A 60 -11.94 -0.59 6.98
N SER A 61 -13.00 -0.57 7.79
CA SER A 61 -13.88 -1.74 7.95
C SER A 61 -15.26 -1.35 8.43
N SER A 62 -16.24 -2.26 8.32
CA SER A 62 -17.56 -2.11 8.92
C SER A 62 -17.57 -2.15 10.46
N GLU A 63 -16.50 -2.60 11.12
CA GLU A 63 -16.35 -2.59 12.59
C GLU A 63 -15.93 -1.22 13.16
N THR A 64 -16.27 -0.13 12.48
CA THR A 64 -15.92 1.24 12.91
C THR A 64 -16.45 1.54 14.31
N ARG A 65 -15.56 1.95 15.22
CA ARG A 65 -15.96 2.51 16.52
C ARG A 65 -16.31 3.98 16.37
N TRP A 66 -17.61 4.27 16.39
CA TRP A 66 -18.13 5.62 16.22
C TRP A 66 -18.12 6.42 17.53
N PRO A 67 -17.28 7.46 17.66
CA PRO A 67 -17.33 8.34 18.82
C PRO A 67 -18.61 9.18 18.79
N MET A 68 -19.05 9.67 19.96
CA MET A 68 -20.30 10.44 20.09
C MET A 68 -20.36 11.65 19.14
N TYR A 69 -19.24 12.35 18.96
CA TYR A 69 -19.18 13.54 18.09
C TYR A 69 -19.32 13.21 16.60
N ALA A 70 -19.12 11.96 16.18
CA ALA A 70 -19.35 11.55 14.81
C ALA A 70 -20.85 11.45 14.45
N ARG A 71 -21.75 11.81 15.37
CA ARG A 71 -23.20 11.89 15.14
C ARG A 71 -23.72 13.32 14.93
N VAL A 72 -22.86 14.33 15.05
CA VAL A 72 -23.27 15.74 15.00
C VAL A 72 -22.76 16.40 13.72
N ALA A 73 -23.69 16.92 12.91
CA ALA A 73 -23.37 17.66 11.69
C ALA A 73 -22.76 19.04 12.00
N PRO A 74 -21.90 19.58 11.12
CA PRO A 74 -21.41 19.01 9.86
C PRO A 74 -20.21 18.07 10.03
N GLY A 75 -19.65 17.95 11.24
CA GLY A 75 -18.46 17.13 11.51
C GLY A 75 -18.68 15.65 11.19
N SER A 76 -19.86 15.11 11.49
CA SER A 76 -20.25 13.75 11.12
C SER A 76 -20.14 13.49 9.62
N TRP A 77 -20.52 14.45 8.78
CA TRP A 77 -20.48 14.30 7.32
C TRP A 77 -19.06 14.22 6.76
N LEU A 78 -18.12 14.98 7.35
CA LEU A 78 -16.71 14.91 6.95
C LEU A 78 -16.10 13.55 7.30
N ILE A 79 -16.39 13.05 8.51
CA ILE A 79 -15.95 11.72 8.94
C ILE A 79 -16.55 10.64 8.05
N GLU A 80 -17.85 10.73 7.74
CA GLU A 80 -18.53 9.80 6.85
C GLU A 80 -17.93 9.79 5.45
N ARG A 81 -17.70 10.97 4.86
CA ARG A 81 -17.02 11.10 3.57
C ARG A 81 -15.65 10.43 3.58
N ASP A 82 -14.84 10.73 4.59
CA ASP A 82 -13.47 10.22 4.67
C ASP A 82 -13.47 8.69 4.85
N ILE A 83 -14.39 8.12 5.63
CA ILE A 83 -14.56 6.67 5.78
C ILE A 83 -15.07 6.02 4.48
N VAL A 84 -16.06 6.61 3.82
CA VAL A 84 -16.57 6.11 2.54
C VAL A 84 -15.47 6.09 1.48
N GLU A 85 -14.68 7.16 1.37
CA GLU A 85 -13.54 7.21 0.44
C GLU A 85 -12.41 6.26 0.83
N ALA A 86 -12.13 6.11 2.13
CA ALA A 86 -11.14 5.15 2.63
C ALA A 86 -11.52 3.71 2.29
N ARG A 87 -12.78 3.31 2.50
CA ARG A 87 -13.28 1.96 2.22
C ARG A 87 -13.31 1.62 0.73
N LYS A 88 -13.54 2.60 -0.15
CA LYS A 88 -13.39 2.41 -1.61
C LYS A 88 -11.97 1.96 -2.01
N LYS A 89 -10.95 2.39 -1.28
CA LYS A 89 -9.54 2.04 -1.53
C LYS A 89 -9.10 0.77 -0.81
N MET A 90 -9.64 0.54 0.39
CA MET A 90 -9.32 -0.61 1.24
C MET A 90 -10.44 -0.86 2.24
N ASP A 91 -10.98 -2.08 2.22
CA ASP A 91 -11.99 -2.54 3.17
C ASP A 91 -11.62 -3.93 3.74
N LEU A 92 -11.24 -3.95 5.02
CA LEU A 92 -10.85 -5.14 5.77
C LEU A 92 -12.05 -6.05 6.09
N SER A 93 -13.29 -5.54 6.05
CA SER A 93 -14.48 -6.41 6.25
C SER A 93 -14.75 -7.34 5.08
N GLN A 94 -14.16 -7.05 3.91
CA GLN A 94 -14.23 -7.89 2.71
C GLN A 94 -13.04 -8.82 2.57
N TRP A 95 -12.16 -8.91 3.57
CA TRP A 95 -10.91 -9.67 3.49
C TRP A 95 -11.10 -11.11 3.01
N GLU A 96 -12.04 -11.83 3.61
CA GLU A 96 -12.27 -13.25 3.31
C GLU A 96 -12.92 -13.48 1.93
N GLU A 97 -13.58 -12.45 1.39
CA GLU A 97 -14.22 -12.48 0.07
C GLU A 97 -13.24 -12.09 -1.05
N MET A 98 -12.10 -11.47 -0.71
CA MET A 98 -11.08 -11.08 -1.67
C MET A 98 -10.24 -12.28 -2.14
N PRO A 99 -9.96 -12.41 -3.45
CA PRO A 99 -8.97 -13.35 -3.97
C PRO A 99 -7.60 -13.17 -3.33
N ALA A 100 -6.83 -14.26 -3.20
CA ALA A 100 -5.52 -14.25 -2.54
C ALA A 100 -4.55 -13.24 -3.17
N GLU A 101 -4.56 -13.09 -4.50
CA GLU A 101 -3.71 -12.15 -5.22
C GLU A 101 -4.04 -10.69 -4.86
N LYS A 102 -5.32 -10.40 -4.62
CA LYS A 102 -5.75 -9.05 -4.17
C LYS A 102 -5.37 -8.81 -2.71
N GLN A 103 -5.43 -9.83 -1.86
CA GLN A 103 -4.98 -9.75 -0.48
C GLN A 103 -3.48 -9.40 -0.42
N ASP A 104 -2.64 -10.06 -1.23
CA ASP A 104 -1.20 -9.81 -1.29
C ASP A 104 -0.88 -8.37 -1.73
N VAL A 105 -1.55 -7.89 -2.79
CA VAL A 105 -1.39 -6.51 -3.26
C VAL A 105 -1.83 -5.50 -2.18
N LEU A 106 -2.93 -5.78 -1.50
CA LEU A 106 -3.44 -4.93 -0.43
C LEU A 106 -2.46 -4.88 0.76
N MET A 107 -1.87 -6.01 1.14
CA MET A 107 -0.85 -6.07 2.20
C MET A 107 0.38 -5.24 1.84
N ALA A 108 0.87 -5.38 0.62
CA ALA A 108 2.02 -4.59 0.15
C ALA A 108 1.72 -3.09 0.24
N LYS A 109 0.51 -2.67 -0.17
CA LYS A 109 0.08 -1.27 -0.08
C LYS A 109 -0.04 -0.78 1.36
N ILE A 110 -0.61 -1.58 2.26
CA ILE A 110 -0.70 -1.23 3.69
C ILE A 110 0.70 -0.99 4.27
N ILE A 111 1.65 -1.88 3.97
CA ILE A 111 3.03 -1.76 4.43
C ILE A 111 3.69 -0.49 3.90
N GLN A 112 3.41 -0.13 2.64
CA GLN A 112 3.91 1.09 2.02
C GLN A 112 3.37 2.33 2.74
N GLU A 113 2.06 2.46 2.85
CA GLU A 113 1.38 3.63 3.45
C GLU A 113 1.75 3.80 4.94
N ALA A 114 1.97 2.69 5.65
CA ALA A 114 2.45 2.71 7.04
C ALA A 114 3.92 3.16 7.16
N LYS A 115 4.74 2.94 6.13
CA LYS A 115 6.16 3.34 6.11
C LYS A 115 6.38 4.75 5.59
N SER A 116 5.54 5.21 4.65
CA SER A 116 5.59 6.56 4.11
C SER A 116 5.04 7.61 5.09
N GLU A 117 4.46 7.16 6.21
CA GLU A 117 3.74 8.02 7.18
C GLU A 117 2.56 8.77 6.54
N GLU A 118 2.13 8.37 5.34
CA GLU A 118 0.93 8.88 4.67
C GLU A 118 -0.34 8.43 5.40
N MET A 119 -0.26 7.29 6.09
CA MET A 119 -1.30 6.76 6.95
C MET A 119 -0.81 6.57 8.40
N PRO A 120 -1.55 7.08 9.40
CA PRO A 120 -2.79 7.87 9.28
C PRO A 120 -2.50 9.35 8.90
N PRO A 121 -3.43 10.03 8.21
CA PRO A 121 -3.24 11.42 7.83
C PRO A 121 -3.05 12.35 9.05
N ILE A 122 -2.19 13.37 8.91
CA ILE A 122 -1.81 14.25 10.03
C ILE A 122 -3.03 14.95 10.65
N GLN A 123 -4.00 15.38 9.84
CA GLN A 123 -5.25 15.98 10.34
C GLN A 123 -6.06 15.03 11.23
N TYR A 124 -6.00 13.73 10.98
CA TYR A 124 -6.64 12.72 11.81
C TYR A 124 -5.87 12.53 13.11
N LEU A 125 -4.54 12.45 13.04
CA LEU A 125 -3.67 12.30 14.21
C LEU A 125 -3.76 13.46 15.21
N ALA A 126 -4.14 14.67 14.77
CA ALA A 126 -4.36 15.81 15.65
C ALA A 126 -5.46 15.55 16.70
N LEU A 127 -6.50 14.78 16.34
CA LEU A 127 -7.60 14.42 17.23
C LEU A 127 -7.47 12.97 17.75
N HIS A 128 -6.82 12.10 16.97
CA HIS A 128 -6.71 10.66 17.17
C HIS A 128 -5.25 10.23 17.32
N TRP A 129 -4.53 10.83 18.26
CA TRP A 129 -3.13 10.53 18.53
C TRP A 129 -2.87 9.04 18.82
N ASN A 130 -3.86 8.33 19.36
CA ASN A 130 -3.81 6.90 19.65
C ASN A 130 -3.73 6.03 18.38
N ALA A 131 -4.11 6.56 17.21
CA ALA A 131 -3.99 5.89 15.93
C ALA A 131 -2.58 5.98 15.33
N LYS A 132 -1.70 6.81 15.90
CA LYS A 132 -0.31 6.91 15.44
C LYS A 132 0.36 5.54 15.44
N LEU A 133 1.01 5.22 14.32
CA LEU A 133 1.79 4.00 14.18
C LEU A 133 3.16 4.21 14.85
N SER A 134 3.51 3.29 15.74
CA SER A 134 4.83 3.21 16.33
C SER A 134 5.79 2.44 15.41
N THR A 135 7.09 2.54 15.66
CA THR A 135 8.09 1.71 14.97
C THR A 135 7.84 0.21 15.14
N ALA A 136 7.25 -0.20 16.28
CA ALA A 136 6.84 -1.58 16.51
C ALA A 136 5.66 -1.98 15.63
N ASP A 137 4.68 -1.09 15.45
CA ASP A 137 3.52 -1.32 14.58
C ASP A 137 3.95 -1.45 13.12
N VAL A 138 4.80 -0.55 12.63
CA VAL A 138 5.34 -0.59 11.26
C VAL A 138 6.18 -1.86 11.06
N ARG A 139 6.91 -2.30 12.08
CA ARG A 139 7.67 -3.55 12.04
C ARG A 139 6.74 -4.75 11.96
N ALA A 140 5.71 -4.83 12.80
CA ALA A 140 4.70 -5.89 12.78
C ALA A 140 4.03 -5.98 11.40
N LEU A 141 3.57 -4.84 10.86
CA LEU A 141 3.01 -4.78 9.50
C LEU A 141 4.03 -5.22 8.45
N SER A 142 5.29 -4.83 8.56
CA SER A 142 6.34 -5.27 7.63
C SER A 142 6.61 -6.78 7.66
N MET A 143 6.23 -7.47 8.74
CA MET A 143 6.31 -8.93 8.85
C MET A 143 5.12 -9.64 8.20
N LEU A 144 4.03 -8.93 7.86
CA LEU A 144 2.90 -9.46 7.08
C LEU A 144 3.37 -10.12 5.78
N GLY A 145 4.31 -9.47 5.07
CA GLY A 145 4.93 -10.02 3.86
C GLY A 145 5.85 -11.22 4.09
N LYS A 146 6.05 -11.65 5.34
CA LYS A 146 6.95 -12.75 5.72
C LYS A 146 6.27 -13.96 6.36
N SER A 147 5.00 -13.88 6.77
CA SER A 147 4.47 -14.87 7.75
C SER A 147 2.99 -15.24 7.59
N ALA A 148 2.51 -15.15 6.37
CA ALA A 148 1.16 -15.50 5.95
C ALA A 148 1.13 -16.75 5.05
N GLY A 149 2.07 -17.69 5.17
CA GLY A 149 2.16 -18.73 4.14
C GLY A 149 2.34 -18.11 2.74
N GLY A 150 3.14 -17.04 2.67
CA GLY A 150 3.95 -16.75 1.51
C GLY A 150 4.92 -17.90 1.38
N SER A 151 4.39 -19.00 0.86
CA SER A 151 5.10 -20.21 0.58
C SER A 151 6.37 -19.83 -0.17
N GLU A 152 7.46 -20.54 0.06
CA GLU A 152 8.51 -20.67 -0.95
C GLU A 152 7.93 -21.16 -2.30
N ALA A 153 6.64 -21.53 -2.37
CA ALA A 153 5.85 -21.70 -3.60
C ALA A 153 5.30 -20.40 -4.26
N ALA A 154 5.32 -19.23 -3.62
CA ALA A 154 5.20 -17.93 -4.31
C ALA A 154 6.56 -17.44 -4.88
N LEU A 155 7.63 -18.15 -4.52
CA LEU A 155 8.92 -18.23 -5.23
C LEU A 155 9.01 -19.52 -6.09
N GLY A 156 7.90 -20.25 -6.26
CA GLY A 156 7.87 -21.61 -6.82
C GLY A 156 7.42 -21.71 -8.27
N GLY A 157 7.46 -20.61 -9.01
CA GLY A 157 7.61 -20.66 -10.46
C GLY A 157 8.92 -19.96 -10.78
N ALA A 158 9.89 -20.68 -11.34
CA ALA A 158 10.99 -20.02 -12.02
C ALA A 158 10.36 -19.04 -13.03
N GLY A 159 10.72 -17.75 -12.93
CA GLY A 159 10.27 -16.78 -13.92
C GLY A 159 10.58 -17.28 -15.33
N ASP A 160 9.69 -17.04 -16.27
CA ASP A 160 9.88 -17.45 -17.65
C ASP A 160 10.72 -16.39 -18.36
N ALA A 161 11.96 -16.72 -18.66
CA ALA A 161 12.88 -15.80 -19.33
C ALA A 161 12.39 -15.39 -20.73
N ALA A 162 11.62 -16.22 -21.44
CA ALA A 162 11.06 -15.87 -22.74
C ALA A 162 9.94 -14.82 -22.59
N ARG A 163 9.08 -14.96 -21.57
CA ARG A 163 8.11 -13.90 -21.22
C ARG A 163 8.81 -12.66 -20.70
N GLY A 164 9.86 -12.82 -19.90
CA GLY A 164 10.68 -11.73 -19.38
C GLY A 164 11.31 -10.91 -20.50
N LYS A 165 11.80 -11.58 -21.55
CA LYS A 165 12.28 -10.94 -22.76
C LYS A 165 11.19 -10.10 -23.43
N MET A 166 9.96 -10.63 -23.57
CA MET A 166 8.84 -9.85 -24.13
C MET A 166 8.48 -8.63 -23.27
N VAL A 167 8.50 -8.77 -21.94
CA VAL A 167 8.30 -7.64 -21.02
C VAL A 167 9.41 -6.60 -21.20
N PHE A 168 10.66 -7.03 -21.25
CA PHE A 168 11.82 -6.17 -21.48
C PHE A 168 11.68 -5.39 -22.80
N GLU A 169 11.38 -6.09 -23.89
CA GLU A 169 11.22 -5.51 -25.22
C GLU A 169 10.12 -4.45 -25.26
N LYS A 170 8.98 -4.71 -24.61
CA LYS A 170 7.83 -3.81 -24.60
C LYS A 170 8.00 -2.61 -23.67
N ARG A 171 8.71 -2.78 -22.55
CA ARG A 171 8.63 -1.82 -21.43
C ARG A 171 9.96 -1.15 -21.08
N CYS A 172 11.09 -1.75 -21.43
CA CYS A 172 12.41 -1.30 -20.97
C CYS A 172 13.28 -0.73 -22.09
N THR A 173 13.05 -1.15 -23.34
CA THR A 173 13.91 -0.81 -24.49
C THR A 173 13.90 0.66 -24.89
N GLY A 174 12.90 1.44 -24.46
CA GLY A 174 12.86 2.88 -24.63
C GLY A 174 14.07 3.57 -23.98
N CYS A 175 14.42 3.15 -22.76
CA CYS A 175 15.48 3.78 -21.98
C CYS A 175 16.73 2.90 -21.85
N HIS A 176 16.61 1.58 -21.96
CA HIS A 176 17.72 0.65 -21.73
C HIS A 176 18.05 -0.19 -22.96
N ALA A 177 19.32 -0.61 -23.03
CA ALA A 177 19.78 -1.66 -23.94
C ALA A 177 20.64 -2.67 -23.17
N MET A 178 20.90 -3.81 -23.79
CA MET A 178 21.77 -4.82 -23.18
C MET A 178 23.23 -4.35 -23.15
N ALA A 179 23.79 -3.97 -24.30
CA ALA A 179 25.22 -3.69 -24.42
C ALA A 179 25.62 -2.22 -24.22
N VAL A 180 24.73 -1.27 -24.50
CA VAL A 180 25.06 0.17 -24.55
C VAL A 180 24.24 0.97 -23.56
N ASN A 181 24.84 2.05 -23.04
CA ASN A 181 24.12 3.06 -22.27
C ASN A 181 23.21 3.87 -23.21
N ARG A 182 22.04 4.27 -22.71
CA ARG A 182 21.08 5.16 -23.37
C ARG A 182 20.63 6.21 -22.33
N GLU A 183 19.33 6.49 -22.26
CA GLU A 183 18.75 7.26 -21.16
C GLU A 183 18.95 6.55 -19.81
N GLY A 184 18.92 5.21 -19.80
CA GLY A 184 19.33 4.36 -18.69
C GLY A 184 20.65 3.61 -18.97
N PRO A 185 21.32 3.08 -17.93
CA PRO A 185 22.55 2.31 -18.09
C PRO A 185 22.32 0.98 -18.81
N ARG A 186 23.38 0.41 -19.40
CA ARG A 186 23.34 -0.94 -19.99
C ARG A 186 22.96 -2.00 -18.96
N LEU A 187 22.19 -3.00 -19.37
CA LEU A 187 21.66 -4.02 -18.46
C LEU A 187 22.27 -5.42 -18.60
N ALA A 188 23.12 -5.66 -19.61
CA ALA A 188 23.90 -6.89 -19.67
C ALA A 188 24.79 -7.03 -18.42
N GLY A 189 24.69 -8.16 -17.73
CA GLY A 189 25.38 -8.44 -16.46
C GLY A 189 24.87 -7.59 -15.30
N VAL A 190 23.61 -7.11 -15.33
CA VAL A 190 23.05 -6.37 -14.19
C VAL A 190 22.85 -7.27 -12.99
N TYR A 191 22.45 -8.53 -13.20
CA TYR A 191 22.32 -9.50 -12.11
C TYR A 191 23.69 -9.81 -11.51
N GLY A 192 23.82 -9.68 -10.20
CA GLY A 192 25.07 -9.80 -9.44
C GLY A 192 25.94 -8.54 -9.43
N ARG A 193 25.59 -7.48 -10.17
CA ARG A 193 26.36 -6.23 -10.21
C ARG A 193 25.94 -5.28 -9.10
N LYS A 194 26.89 -4.46 -8.62
CA LYS A 194 26.60 -3.37 -7.67
C LYS A 194 25.73 -2.29 -8.32
N ALA A 195 24.78 -1.75 -7.56
CA ALA A 195 23.98 -0.61 -8.00
C ALA A 195 24.88 0.60 -8.30
N GLY A 196 24.53 1.36 -9.34
CA GLY A 196 25.24 2.59 -9.69
C GLY A 196 26.67 2.42 -10.20
N SER A 197 27.04 1.23 -10.70
CA SER A 197 28.46 0.88 -10.97
C SER A 197 28.86 0.75 -12.44
N VAL A 198 27.96 1.03 -13.40
CA VAL A 198 28.35 1.00 -14.83
C VAL A 198 29.25 2.19 -15.15
N ALA A 199 30.45 1.91 -15.66
CA ALA A 199 31.40 2.93 -16.07
C ALA A 199 30.81 3.83 -17.17
N GLY A 200 31.10 5.13 -17.09
CA GLY A 200 30.65 6.11 -18.09
C GLY A 200 29.15 6.47 -18.05
N PHE A 201 28.38 5.97 -17.07
CA PHE A 201 26.98 6.38 -16.88
C PHE A 201 26.82 7.30 -15.67
N THR A 202 26.04 8.38 -15.82
CA THR A 202 25.75 9.32 -14.74
C THR A 202 24.50 8.89 -13.98
N TYR A 203 24.70 8.39 -12.76
CA TYR A 203 23.62 7.97 -11.87
C TYR A 203 23.10 9.12 -11.00
N SER A 204 21.86 8.99 -10.51
CA SER A 204 21.40 9.79 -9.37
C SER A 204 22.30 9.52 -8.14
N ILE A 205 22.48 10.55 -7.29
CA ILE A 205 23.35 10.47 -6.12
C ILE A 205 22.90 9.31 -5.20
N GLY A 206 21.60 9.18 -4.98
CA GLY A 206 21.05 8.13 -4.14
C GLY A 206 21.33 6.72 -4.69
N LEU A 207 21.19 6.50 -6.00
CA LEU A 207 21.39 5.18 -6.59
C LEU A 207 22.88 4.81 -6.63
N LYS A 208 23.78 5.79 -6.84
CA LYS A 208 25.22 5.61 -6.76
C LYS A 208 25.69 5.21 -5.36
N ASN A 209 25.04 5.74 -4.33
CA ASN A 209 25.39 5.51 -2.92
C ASN A 209 24.59 4.38 -2.27
N LEU A 210 23.67 3.72 -3.00
CA LEU A 210 22.77 2.71 -2.46
C LEU A 210 23.50 1.49 -1.87
N GLY A 211 24.68 1.15 -2.40
CA GLY A 211 25.55 0.12 -1.83
C GLY A 211 25.06 -1.33 -1.95
N VAL A 212 23.94 -1.58 -2.65
CA VAL A 212 23.37 -2.92 -2.84
C VAL A 212 23.94 -3.62 -4.07
N THR A 213 23.84 -4.95 -4.07
CA THR A 213 24.07 -5.81 -5.24
C THR A 213 22.74 -6.29 -5.78
N TRP A 214 22.57 -6.22 -7.10
CA TRP A 214 21.36 -6.66 -7.77
C TRP A 214 21.21 -8.18 -7.74
N ASN A 215 20.32 -8.67 -6.90
CA ASN A 215 19.83 -10.05 -6.83
C ASN A 215 18.30 -10.09 -6.93
N ASP A 216 17.70 -11.28 -6.85
CA ASP A 216 16.24 -11.47 -6.87
C ASP A 216 15.48 -10.49 -5.97
N VAL A 217 15.88 -10.38 -4.70
CA VAL A 217 15.19 -9.56 -3.69
C VAL A 217 15.29 -8.07 -4.02
N THR A 218 16.50 -7.62 -4.36
CA THR A 218 16.75 -6.19 -4.64
C THR A 218 16.15 -5.74 -5.97
N LEU A 219 16.17 -6.59 -7.00
CA LEU A 219 15.56 -6.30 -8.30
C LEU A 219 14.03 -6.34 -8.20
N GLU A 220 13.46 -7.28 -7.46
CA GLU A 220 12.01 -7.31 -7.22
C GLU A 220 11.53 -6.01 -6.59
N ARG A 221 12.24 -5.55 -5.56
CA ARG A 221 11.92 -4.30 -4.85
C ARG A 221 12.15 -3.06 -5.71
N TRP A 222 13.22 -3.05 -6.51
CA TRP A 222 13.52 -1.94 -7.43
C TRP A 222 12.47 -1.85 -8.54
N LEU A 223 12.13 -2.97 -9.17
CA LEU A 223 11.16 -3.02 -10.27
C LEU A 223 9.73 -2.80 -9.79
N SER A 224 9.40 -3.08 -8.53
CA SER A 224 8.08 -2.76 -7.99
C SER A 224 7.86 -1.27 -7.85
N ASP A 225 8.87 -0.54 -7.35
CA ASP A 225 8.82 0.91 -7.16
C ASP A 225 10.23 1.49 -6.88
N PRO A 226 10.87 2.11 -7.88
CA PRO A 226 12.20 2.70 -7.73
C PRO A 226 12.26 3.85 -6.72
N ASP A 227 11.20 4.68 -6.64
CA ASP A 227 11.16 5.85 -5.76
C ASP A 227 11.08 5.46 -4.28
N LEU A 228 10.56 4.26 -3.98
CA LEU A 228 10.60 3.68 -2.63
C LEU A 228 11.97 3.11 -2.25
N VAL A 229 12.84 2.81 -3.22
CA VAL A 229 14.20 2.31 -2.95
C VAL A 229 15.17 3.48 -2.88
N VAL A 230 15.07 4.40 -3.84
CA VAL A 230 15.87 5.61 -3.90
C VAL A 230 14.95 6.77 -4.29
N LYS A 231 14.60 7.60 -3.31
CA LYS A 231 13.85 8.83 -3.53
C LYS A 231 14.59 9.71 -4.56
N ASP A 232 13.85 10.30 -5.49
CA ASP A 232 14.35 11.21 -6.52
C ASP A 232 15.44 10.54 -7.41
N ASN A 233 15.23 9.26 -7.71
CA ASN A 233 16.06 8.56 -8.69
C ASN A 233 15.64 8.92 -10.12
N ASN A 234 16.54 8.71 -11.08
CA ASN A 234 16.31 9.11 -12.46
C ASN A 234 15.42 8.12 -13.25
N MET A 235 15.00 6.99 -12.67
CA MET A 235 14.20 5.95 -13.32
C MET A 235 12.77 5.95 -12.77
N SER A 236 11.93 6.86 -13.27
CA SER A 236 10.51 6.97 -12.89
C SER A 236 9.63 5.91 -13.60
N PHE A 237 9.96 4.62 -13.44
CA PHE A 237 9.25 3.51 -14.09
C PHE A 237 9.12 2.30 -13.17
N SER A 238 7.91 1.74 -13.07
CA SER A 238 7.63 0.53 -12.29
C SER A 238 6.92 -0.57 -13.09
N VAL A 239 7.03 -1.80 -12.60
CA VAL A 239 6.38 -3.00 -13.13
C VAL A 239 5.38 -3.50 -12.08
N PRO A 240 4.08 -3.12 -12.17
CA PRO A 240 3.13 -3.38 -11.09
C PRO A 240 2.83 -4.87 -10.84
N LYS A 241 2.83 -5.68 -11.91
CA LYS A 241 2.53 -7.12 -11.81
C LYS A 241 3.74 -7.90 -11.33
N ALA A 242 3.58 -8.66 -10.25
CA ALA A 242 4.64 -9.49 -9.68
C ALA A 242 5.15 -10.57 -10.64
N GLU A 243 4.26 -11.15 -11.46
CA GLU A 243 4.65 -12.14 -12.47
C GLU A 243 5.59 -11.54 -13.53
N GLU A 244 5.25 -10.36 -14.06
CA GLU A 244 6.11 -9.66 -15.04
C GLU A 244 7.49 -9.32 -14.45
N ARG A 245 7.56 -8.97 -13.16
CA ARG A 245 8.83 -8.74 -12.47
C ARG A 245 9.66 -10.02 -12.35
N ARG A 246 9.06 -11.14 -11.93
CA ARG A 246 9.74 -12.44 -11.83
C ARG A 246 10.28 -12.89 -13.19
N ASP A 247 9.46 -12.81 -14.23
CA ASP A 247 9.84 -13.16 -15.60
C ASP A 247 11.00 -12.26 -16.08
N LEU A 248 10.93 -10.94 -15.83
CA LEU A 248 11.99 -10.00 -16.17
C LEU A 248 13.30 -10.31 -15.43
N ILE A 249 13.24 -10.62 -14.13
CA ILE A 249 14.43 -11.02 -13.34
C ILE A 249 15.03 -12.32 -13.90
N ALA A 250 14.21 -13.30 -14.28
CA ALA A 250 14.68 -14.53 -14.90
C ALA A 250 15.37 -14.28 -16.24
N PHE A 251 14.85 -13.35 -17.06
CA PHE A 251 15.51 -12.91 -18.29
C PHE A 251 16.85 -12.22 -18.00
N LEU A 252 16.90 -11.28 -17.04
CA LEU A 252 18.12 -10.54 -16.68
C LEU A 252 19.22 -11.44 -16.12
N LYS A 253 18.87 -12.52 -15.40
CA LYS A 253 19.82 -13.56 -14.94
C LYS A 253 20.60 -14.21 -16.08
N GLN A 254 20.00 -14.31 -17.27
CA GLN A 254 20.63 -14.92 -18.44
C GLN A 254 21.49 -13.94 -19.23
N GLN A 255 21.39 -12.63 -18.97
CA GLN A 255 22.15 -11.61 -19.68
C GLN A 255 23.51 -11.46 -19.01
N GLN A 256 24.53 -12.12 -19.58
CA GLN A 256 25.90 -12.06 -19.08
C GLN A 256 26.49 -10.66 -19.21
N SER A 257 27.56 -10.36 -18.45
CA SER A 257 28.33 -9.14 -18.67
C SER A 257 28.93 -9.16 -20.07
N ILE A 258 28.88 -8.02 -20.73
CA ILE A 258 29.66 -7.76 -21.93
C ILE A 258 30.84 -6.92 -21.44
N ASP A 259 32.03 -7.51 -21.55
CA ASP A 259 33.31 -6.88 -21.22
C ASP A 259 33.68 -5.82 -22.27
#